data_AF-A0A4Y2VM74-F1
#
_entry.id   AF-A0A4Y2VM74-F1
#
_cell.length_a   1.000
_cell.length_b   1.000
_cell.length_c   1.000
_cell.angle_alpha   90.00
_cell.angle_beta   90.00
_cell.angle_gamma   90.00
#
_symmetry.space_group_name_H-M   'P 1'
#
loop_
_entity.id
_entity.type
_entity.pdbx_description
1 polymer ?
#
loop_
_entity_poly.entity_id
_entity_poly.type
_entity_poly.pdbx_seq_one_letter_code
_entity_poly.pdbx_strand_id
1 'polypeptide(L)'
;MESTTSEGTTNSSILSTTILPTTVNDCYCGENSKSCHFNFKGDKICDCHPGYSDDNGYCYECDCGSRGTCIFEFMQKKCICDPYTSVKNEKCVDCNCGVNSQLCYFRRDGTKVCNCNFGYGQVNGYCSAVCNDHKCVNGKCEIIGNDYKCRCNEGFTGSRCEVKIGAKPCKAAPVSYFGNS
;
A
#
# COMPACT_ATOMS: atom_id res chain seq x y z
N MET A 1 78.06 12.25 32.33
CA MET A 1 76.95 13.17 32.60
C MET A 1 75.69 12.35 32.35
N GLU A 2 75.33 11.46 33.28
CA GLU A 2 74.46 11.74 34.45
C GLU A 2 73.10 12.33 34.02
N SER A 3 71.92 11.82 34.41
CA SER A 3 71.56 10.72 35.33
C SER A 3 70.07 10.34 35.16
N THR A 4 69.79 9.04 35.35
CA THR A 4 68.69 8.41 36.14
C THR A 4 67.18 8.58 35.83
N THR A 5 66.52 7.43 35.54
CA THR A 5 65.32 6.78 36.16
C THR A 5 63.97 7.54 36.20
N SER A 6 62.74 6.97 36.22
CA SER A 6 62.12 5.64 36.26
C SER A 6 60.57 5.87 36.25
N GLU A 7 59.81 4.88 35.75
CA GLU A 7 58.42 4.50 36.12
C GLU A 7 57.18 5.43 35.91
N GLY A 8 56.12 4.83 35.35
CA GLY A 8 54.83 4.75 36.06
C GLY A 8 53.59 5.51 35.54
N THR A 9 52.78 4.82 34.72
CA THR A 9 51.30 4.65 34.83
C THR A 9 50.27 5.81 34.85
N THR A 10 49.22 5.57 34.04
CA THR A 10 47.75 5.77 34.27
C THR A 10 46.99 6.99 33.73
N ASN A 11 46.06 6.66 32.83
CA ASN A 11 44.62 7.01 32.75
C ASN A 11 44.14 8.45 32.52
N SER A 12 43.44 8.55 31.39
CA SER A 12 42.07 9.06 31.20
C SER A 12 41.72 10.51 31.53
N SER A 13 41.12 11.11 30.49
CA SER A 13 40.06 12.11 30.52
C SER A 13 40.38 13.46 31.16
N ILE A 14 40.33 14.53 30.37
CA ILE A 14 39.29 15.57 30.45
C ILE A 14 39.55 16.61 29.34
N LEU A 15 38.60 16.65 28.41
CA LEU A 15 37.97 17.83 27.81
C LEU A 15 38.85 19.07 27.56
N SER A 16 39.31 19.23 26.31
CA SER A 16 39.73 20.55 25.83
C SER A 16 39.44 20.70 24.34
N THR A 17 38.15 20.66 23.97
CA THR A 17 37.70 21.12 22.66
C THR A 17 37.33 22.59 22.76
N THR A 18 38.24 23.42 22.29
CA THR A 18 38.01 24.83 21.97
C THR A 18 36.74 24.96 21.13
N ILE A 19 35.69 25.55 21.72
CA ILE A 19 34.50 25.97 20.99
C ILE A 19 34.90 27.21 20.18
N LEU A 20 35.22 27.00 18.90
CA LEU A 20 35.22 28.10 17.93
C LEU A 20 33.76 28.51 17.64
N PRO A 21 33.50 29.81 17.39
CA PRO A 21 32.17 30.27 16.99
C PRO A 21 31.80 29.60 15.66
N THR A 22 30.80 28.73 15.66
CA THR A 22 30.29 28.05 14.47
C THR A 22 29.52 29.04 13.60
N THR A 23 30.23 29.85 12.82
CA THR A 23 29.68 30.47 11.60
C THR A 23 30.17 29.74 10.37
N VAL A 24 30.41 28.43 10.47
CA VAL A 24 30.71 27.63 9.30
C VAL A 24 29.39 27.45 8.56
N ASN A 25 29.31 28.05 7.38
CA ASN A 25 28.29 27.75 6.38
C ASN A 25 28.59 26.34 5.83
N ASP A 26 28.57 25.35 6.71
CA ASP A 26 28.96 23.98 6.39
C ASP A 26 27.87 23.37 5.52
N CYS A 27 28.29 22.85 4.38
CA CYS A 27 27.41 22.17 3.43
C CYS A 27 27.13 20.75 3.93
N TYR A 28 26.38 20.66 5.02
CA TYR A 28 25.94 19.38 5.59
C TYR A 28 24.46 19.15 5.31
N CYS A 29 24.17 18.02 4.65
CA CYS A 29 22.83 17.58 4.27
C CYS A 29 22.40 16.29 4.99
N GLY A 30 23.17 15.87 6.01
CA GLY A 30 23.01 14.57 6.66
C GLY A 30 23.82 13.45 5.99
N GLU A 31 23.99 12.34 6.71
CA GLU A 31 24.71 11.14 6.23
C GLU A 31 24.08 10.49 4.98
N ASN A 32 22.82 10.79 4.71
CA ASN A 32 22.08 10.24 3.55
C ASN A 32 22.22 11.11 2.28
N SER A 33 23.15 12.07 2.28
CA SER A 33 23.48 12.88 1.12
C SER A 33 24.68 12.30 0.36
N LYS A 34 24.60 12.30 -0.97
CA LYS A 34 25.72 12.01 -1.88
C LYS A 34 26.67 13.19 -1.97
N SER A 35 26.11 14.39 -2.06
CA SER A 35 26.83 15.65 -2.16
C SER A 35 25.98 16.81 -1.66
N CYS A 36 26.64 17.91 -1.37
CA CYS A 36 26.03 19.18 -1.02
C CYS A 36 26.75 20.30 -1.78
N HIS A 37 25.99 21.27 -2.26
CA HIS A 37 26.55 22.49 -2.86
C HIS A 37 25.64 23.69 -2.58
N PHE A 38 26.14 24.91 -2.78
CA PHE A 38 25.33 26.13 -2.68
C PHE A 38 25.04 26.68 -4.08
N ASN A 39 23.83 27.18 -4.30
CA ASN A 39 23.51 27.91 -5.53
C ASN A 39 24.05 29.37 -5.48
N PHE A 40 23.90 30.13 -6.56
CA PHE A 40 24.37 31.54 -6.64
C PHE A 40 23.64 32.50 -5.68
N LYS A 41 22.51 32.09 -5.09
CA LYS A 41 21.77 32.84 -4.06
C LYS A 41 22.24 32.50 -2.65
N GLY A 42 23.12 31.51 -2.50
CA GLY A 42 23.55 30.98 -1.20
C GLY A 42 22.59 29.96 -0.60
N ASP A 43 21.59 29.48 -1.35
CA ASP A 43 20.73 28.40 -0.87
C ASP A 43 21.50 27.08 -0.89
N LYS A 44 21.37 26.30 0.19
CA LYS A 44 21.96 24.97 0.31
C LYS A 44 21.17 23.97 -0.54
N ILE A 45 21.85 23.23 -1.41
CA ILE A 45 21.28 22.20 -2.28
C ILE A 45 21.88 20.84 -1.90
N CYS A 46 21.02 19.87 -1.64
CA CYS A 46 21.39 18.52 -1.20
C CYS A 46 21.09 17.50 -2.29
N ASP A 47 22.12 16.79 -2.76
CA ASP A 47 21.96 15.66 -3.67
C ASP A 47 21.85 14.38 -2.83
N CYS A 48 20.64 13.81 -2.70
CA CYS A 48 20.41 12.70 -1.78
C CYS A 48 20.71 11.31 -2.38
N HIS A 49 20.99 10.33 -1.51
CA HIS A 49 21.07 8.92 -1.90
C HIS A 49 19.71 8.41 -2.43
N PRO A 50 19.67 7.35 -3.27
CA PRO A 50 18.40 6.78 -3.74
C PRO A 50 17.51 6.38 -2.56
N GLY A 51 16.22 6.71 -2.62
CA GLY A 51 15.29 6.49 -1.51
C GLY A 51 15.32 7.60 -0.46
N TYR A 52 16.06 8.69 -0.68
CA TYR A 52 16.06 9.90 0.14
C TYR A 52 15.76 11.14 -0.71
N SER A 53 15.11 12.13 -0.11
CA SER A 53 14.84 13.43 -0.73
C SER A 53 15.18 14.57 0.22
N ASP A 54 15.55 15.71 -0.34
CA ASP A 54 15.78 16.94 0.41
C ASP A 54 14.45 17.46 0.98
N ASP A 55 14.44 17.74 2.28
CA ASP A 55 13.42 18.55 2.95
C ASP A 55 14.13 19.46 3.94
N ASN A 56 13.88 20.77 3.83
CA ASN A 56 14.52 21.80 4.67
C ASN A 56 16.06 21.70 4.77
N GLY A 57 16.73 21.34 3.67
CA GLY A 57 18.19 21.24 3.59
C GLY A 57 18.78 19.99 4.24
N TYR A 58 18.00 18.93 4.44
CA TYR A 58 18.50 17.64 4.89
C TYR A 58 17.86 16.51 4.10
N CYS A 59 18.61 15.44 3.85
CA CYS A 59 18.13 14.26 3.16
C CYS A 59 17.38 13.31 4.12
N TYR A 60 16.06 13.23 3.96
CA TYR A 60 15.20 12.31 4.73
C TYR A 60 14.72 11.14 3.87
N GLU A 61 14.42 10.02 4.53
CA GLU A 61 13.94 8.82 3.88
C GLU A 61 12.62 9.10 3.12
N CYS A 62 12.62 8.79 1.83
CA CYS A 62 11.57 9.08 0.87
C CYS A 62 11.42 7.89 -0.11
N ASP A 63 11.22 6.68 0.43
CA ASP A 63 11.08 5.46 -0.37
C ASP A 63 9.62 5.14 -0.74
N CYS A 64 9.20 5.52 -1.95
CA CYS A 64 7.88 5.14 -2.49
C CYS A 64 7.90 3.86 -3.34
N GLY A 65 9.03 3.14 -3.40
CA GLY A 65 9.26 2.05 -4.34
C GLY A 65 9.56 2.54 -5.76
N SER A 66 9.82 1.61 -6.68
CA SER A 66 10.23 1.91 -8.05
C SER A 66 9.12 2.41 -8.96
N ARG A 67 7.86 2.34 -8.51
CA ARG A 67 6.65 2.70 -9.29
C ARG A 67 5.97 3.98 -8.78
N GLY A 68 6.76 4.87 -8.19
CA GLY A 68 6.25 6.13 -7.68
C GLY A 68 7.35 7.13 -7.39
N THR A 69 6.99 8.40 -7.52
CA THR A 69 7.84 9.53 -7.14
C THR A 69 7.49 9.97 -5.73
N CYS A 70 8.51 10.30 -4.94
CA CYS A 70 8.37 10.73 -3.56
C CYS A 70 8.54 12.25 -3.45
N ILE A 71 7.60 12.92 -2.78
CA ILE A 71 7.68 14.34 -2.43
C ILE A 71 7.34 14.54 -0.95
N PHE A 72 7.79 15.64 -0.35
CA PHE A 72 7.36 16.06 0.99
C PHE A 72 6.35 17.20 0.87
N GLU A 73 5.18 17.04 1.49
CA GLU A 73 4.18 18.10 1.68
C GLU A 73 3.88 18.21 3.17
N PHE A 74 3.97 19.40 3.76
CA PHE A 74 3.74 19.63 5.20
C PHE A 74 4.53 18.68 6.12
N MET A 75 5.81 18.43 5.81
CA MET A 75 6.69 17.47 6.52
C MET A 75 6.20 16.02 6.49
N GLN A 76 5.23 15.69 5.63
CA GLN A 76 4.78 14.32 5.43
C GLN A 76 5.18 13.83 4.05
N LYS A 77 5.78 12.64 4.02
CA LYS A 77 6.08 11.92 2.79
C LYS A 77 4.78 11.63 2.04
N LYS A 78 4.74 12.03 0.77
CA LYS A 78 3.66 11.76 -0.16
C LYS A 78 4.19 11.06 -1.39
N CYS A 79 3.61 9.91 -1.69
CA CYS A 79 3.95 9.12 -2.87
C CYS A 79 2.98 9.43 -4.01
N ILE A 80 3.52 9.91 -5.13
CA ILE A 80 2.81 10.04 -6.39
C ILE A 80 3.07 8.76 -7.17
N CYS A 81 2.08 7.88 -7.20
CA CYS A 81 2.22 6.57 -7.81
C CYS A 81 1.94 6.57 -9.31
N ASP A 82 2.63 5.70 -10.05
CA ASP A 82 2.42 5.48 -11.48
C ASP A 82 1.00 4.98 -11.78
N PRO A 83 0.51 5.08 -13.04
CA PRO A 83 -0.76 4.48 -13.43
C PRO A 83 -0.87 3.01 -13.03
N TYR A 84 -2.09 2.61 -12.62
CA TYR A 84 -2.42 1.27 -12.12
C TYR A 84 -1.73 0.86 -10.82
N THR A 85 -1.11 1.80 -10.11
CA THR A 85 -0.56 1.56 -8.77
C THR A 85 -1.24 2.43 -7.73
N SER A 86 -1.16 2.02 -6.48
CA SER A 86 -1.72 2.75 -5.34
C SER A 86 -0.86 2.55 -4.10
N VAL A 87 -0.96 3.47 -3.16
CA VAL A 87 -0.17 3.42 -1.93
C VAL A 87 -0.69 2.28 -1.05
N LYS A 88 0.21 1.36 -0.67
CA LYS A 88 0.00 0.35 0.36
C LYS A 88 1.27 0.22 1.18
N ASN A 89 1.15 0.32 2.51
CA ASN A 89 2.30 0.31 3.42
C ASN A 89 3.39 1.32 3.00
N GLU A 90 2.97 2.57 2.73
CA GLU A 90 3.83 3.71 2.35
C GLU A 90 4.63 3.56 1.04
N LYS A 91 4.35 2.51 0.25
CA LYS A 91 4.96 2.27 -1.06
C LYS A 91 3.91 2.17 -2.14
N CYS A 92 4.26 2.56 -3.36
CA CYS A 92 3.43 2.35 -4.53
C CYS A 92 3.51 0.89 -4.96
N VAL A 93 2.37 0.20 -4.93
CA VAL A 93 2.26 -1.20 -5.33
C VAL A 93 1.18 -1.37 -6.39
N ASP A 94 1.21 -2.49 -7.11
CA ASP A 94 0.24 -2.77 -8.15
C ASP A 94 -1.20 -2.78 -7.60
N CYS A 95 -2.06 -2.01 -8.25
CA CYS A 95 -3.47 -1.84 -7.94
C CYS A 95 -4.27 -1.94 -9.24
N ASN A 96 -4.09 -3.03 -9.99
CA ASN A 96 -4.79 -3.23 -11.25
C ASN A 96 -6.15 -3.93 -11.04
N CYS A 97 -7.26 -3.21 -11.18
CA CYS A 97 -8.62 -3.76 -11.08
C CYS A 97 -9.18 -4.34 -12.38
N GLY A 98 -8.39 -4.35 -13.46
CA GLY A 98 -8.83 -4.77 -14.79
C GLY A 98 -9.72 -3.73 -15.48
N VAL A 99 -10.30 -4.15 -16.60
CA VAL A 99 -11.25 -3.32 -17.37
C VAL A 99 -12.51 -3.03 -16.55
N ASN A 100 -13.20 -1.94 -16.91
CA ASN A 100 -14.40 -1.48 -16.19
C ASN A 100 -14.14 -1.09 -14.73
N SER A 101 -12.90 -0.73 -14.41
CA SER A 101 -12.53 -0.07 -13.15
C SER A 101 -12.36 1.44 -13.36
N GLN A 102 -12.84 2.22 -12.39
CA GLN A 102 -12.72 3.67 -12.34
C GLN A 102 -11.57 4.10 -11.43
N LEU A 103 -11.41 3.40 -10.30
CA LEU A 103 -10.39 3.69 -9.30
C LEU A 103 -9.99 2.41 -8.57
N CYS A 104 -8.72 2.30 -8.20
CA CYS A 104 -8.21 1.28 -7.28
C CYS A 104 -7.51 1.94 -6.09
N TYR A 105 -7.78 1.42 -4.90
CA TYR A 105 -7.08 1.82 -3.67
C TYR A 105 -7.05 0.69 -2.66
N PHE A 106 -6.20 0.83 -1.64
CA PHE A 106 -6.16 -0.09 -0.51
C PHE A 106 -6.80 0.55 0.73
N ARG A 107 -7.59 -0.23 1.45
CA ARG A 107 -8.07 0.12 2.79
C ARG A 107 -6.95 -0.06 3.83
N ARG A 108 -7.17 0.44 5.06
CA ARG A 108 -6.21 0.34 6.17
C ARG A 108 -5.86 -1.09 6.58
N ASP A 109 -6.77 -2.04 6.36
CA ASP A 109 -6.56 -3.47 6.57
C ASP A 109 -5.75 -4.13 5.43
N GLY A 110 -5.35 -3.36 4.41
CA GLY A 110 -4.65 -3.84 3.24
C GLY A 110 -5.56 -4.45 2.16
N THR A 111 -6.89 -4.43 2.36
CA THR A 111 -7.87 -4.92 1.38
C THR A 111 -7.85 -4.03 0.15
N LYS A 112 -7.68 -4.64 -1.03
CA LYS A 112 -7.80 -3.98 -2.32
C LYS A 112 -9.26 -3.64 -2.60
N VAL A 113 -9.54 -2.42 -2.99
CA VAL A 113 -10.89 -1.96 -3.39
C VAL A 113 -10.84 -1.45 -4.81
N CYS A 114 -11.80 -1.92 -5.61
CA CYS A 114 -12.02 -1.52 -6.98
C CYS A 114 -13.36 -0.83 -7.09
N ASN A 115 -13.35 0.45 -7.47
CA ASN A 115 -14.57 1.12 -7.88
C ASN A 115 -14.86 0.70 -9.31
N CYS A 116 -15.88 -0.12 -9.51
CA CYS A 116 -16.25 -0.65 -10.81
C CYS A 116 -17.33 0.21 -11.48
N ASN A 117 -17.33 0.21 -12.81
CA ASN A 117 -18.39 0.84 -13.61
C ASN A 117 -19.75 0.18 -13.33
N PHE A 118 -20.84 0.90 -13.62
CA PHE A 118 -22.20 0.37 -13.50
C PHE A 118 -22.36 -0.97 -14.25
N GLY A 119 -22.97 -1.96 -13.59
CA GLY A 119 -23.07 -3.34 -14.11
C GLY A 119 -21.85 -4.22 -13.86
N TYR A 120 -20.82 -3.73 -13.15
CA TYR A 120 -19.65 -4.49 -12.74
C TYR A 120 -19.49 -4.44 -11.22
N GLY A 121 -19.12 -5.59 -10.66
CA GLY A 121 -18.86 -5.77 -9.23
C GLY A 121 -17.43 -6.29 -9.02
N GLN A 122 -16.85 -5.98 -7.86
CA GLN A 122 -15.53 -6.46 -7.51
C GLN A 122 -15.59 -7.96 -7.14
N VAL A 123 -14.91 -8.80 -7.92
CA VAL A 123 -14.81 -10.25 -7.72
C VAL A 123 -13.34 -10.65 -7.81
N ASN A 124 -12.82 -11.31 -6.78
CA ASN A 124 -11.41 -11.74 -6.70
C ASN A 124 -10.39 -10.61 -6.99
N GLY A 125 -10.70 -9.37 -6.62
CA GLY A 125 -9.81 -8.22 -6.82
C GLY A 125 -9.83 -7.60 -8.21
N TYR A 126 -10.80 -7.96 -9.05
CA TYR A 126 -11.02 -7.39 -10.38
C TYR A 126 -12.49 -6.98 -10.58
N CYS A 127 -12.75 -6.06 -11.49
CA CYS A 127 -14.11 -5.72 -11.89
C CYS A 127 -14.63 -6.75 -12.90
N SER A 128 -15.74 -7.41 -12.54
CA SER A 128 -16.39 -8.41 -13.38
C SER A 128 -17.87 -8.07 -13.55
N ALA A 129 -18.44 -8.41 -14.71
CA ALA A 129 -19.85 -8.14 -14.97
C ALA A 129 -20.72 -8.87 -13.94
N VAL A 130 -21.63 -8.15 -13.29
CA VAL A 130 -22.51 -8.72 -12.26
C VAL A 130 -23.52 -9.67 -12.88
N CYS A 131 -23.89 -9.43 -14.14
CA CYS A 131 -24.65 -10.34 -14.96
C CYS A 131 -23.75 -11.07 -15.96
N ASN A 132 -23.83 -12.39 -15.98
CA ASN A 132 -23.28 -13.26 -17.00
C ASN A 132 -24.16 -14.51 -17.18
N ASP A 133 -23.88 -15.29 -18.22
CA ASP A 133 -24.70 -16.42 -18.67
C ASP A 133 -24.91 -17.51 -17.60
N HIS A 134 -24.09 -17.53 -16.54
CA HIS A 134 -24.17 -18.53 -15.48
C HIS A 134 -24.78 -18.00 -14.18
N LYS A 135 -25.08 -16.70 -14.05
CA LYS A 135 -25.61 -16.15 -12.79
C LYS A 135 -27.02 -16.62 -12.49
N CYS A 136 -27.90 -16.63 -13.48
CA CYS A 136 -29.28 -17.11 -13.38
C CYS A 136 -29.43 -18.39 -14.20
N VAL A 137 -29.86 -19.49 -13.57
CA VAL A 137 -29.98 -20.81 -14.20
C VAL A 137 -31.23 -20.87 -15.09
N ASN A 138 -32.39 -20.52 -14.56
CA ASN A 138 -33.67 -20.50 -15.28
C ASN A 138 -34.35 -19.13 -15.12
N GLY A 139 -33.64 -18.07 -15.47
CA GLY A 139 -34.15 -16.71 -15.35
C GLY A 139 -33.30 -15.68 -16.07
N LYS A 140 -33.81 -14.45 -16.12
CA LYS A 140 -33.09 -13.31 -16.68
C LYS A 140 -32.32 -12.57 -15.59
N CYS A 141 -31.05 -12.31 -15.84
CA CYS A 141 -30.25 -11.46 -14.95
C CYS A 141 -30.61 -9.99 -15.13
N GLU A 142 -30.85 -9.28 -14.03
CA GLU A 142 -31.19 -7.87 -14.01
C GLU A 142 -30.24 -7.13 -13.08
N ILE A 143 -29.59 -6.09 -13.61
CA ILE A 143 -28.64 -5.27 -12.86
C ILE A 143 -29.42 -4.36 -11.90
N ILE A 144 -28.98 -4.33 -10.63
CA ILE A 144 -29.46 -3.41 -9.60
C ILE A 144 -28.25 -2.70 -9.00
N GLY A 145 -28.01 -1.45 -9.43
CA GLY A 145 -26.82 -0.72 -9.00
C GLY A 145 -25.54 -1.45 -9.42
N ASN A 146 -24.73 -1.87 -8.44
CA ASN A 146 -23.51 -2.65 -8.63
C ASN A 146 -23.69 -4.13 -8.26
N ASP A 147 -24.93 -4.60 -8.21
CA ASP A 147 -25.28 -6.00 -7.95
C ASP A 147 -26.31 -6.48 -9.00
N TYR A 148 -26.79 -7.71 -8.85
CA TYR A 148 -27.79 -8.29 -9.73
C TYR A 148 -28.90 -8.99 -8.95
N LYS A 149 -30.05 -9.15 -9.60
CA LYS A 149 -31.07 -10.13 -9.22
C LYS A 149 -31.43 -11.01 -10.41
N CYS A 150 -31.93 -12.20 -10.12
CA CYS A 150 -32.52 -13.05 -11.15
C CYS A 150 -34.04 -12.87 -11.15
N ARG A 151 -34.60 -12.52 -12.31
CA ARG A 151 -36.04 -12.66 -12.58
C ARG A 151 -36.29 -14.07 -13.08
N CYS A 152 -36.84 -14.93 -12.23
CA CYS A 152 -37.07 -16.33 -12.58
C CYS A 152 -38.15 -16.50 -13.63
N ASN A 153 -37.94 -17.46 -14.52
CA ASN A 153 -38.95 -17.94 -15.45
C ASN A 153 -40.06 -18.65 -14.67
N GLU A 154 -41.23 -18.78 -15.31
CA GLU A 154 -42.37 -19.46 -14.71
C GLU A 154 -42.02 -20.90 -14.29
N GLY A 155 -42.44 -21.29 -13.09
CA GLY A 155 -42.12 -22.61 -12.52
C GLY A 155 -40.75 -22.72 -11.86
N PHE A 156 -39.98 -21.63 -11.73
CA PHE A 156 -38.67 -21.63 -11.05
C PHE A 156 -38.59 -20.58 -9.92
N THR A 157 -37.76 -20.86 -8.92
CA THR A 157 -37.49 -20.00 -7.76
C THR A 157 -36.05 -20.19 -7.26
N GLY A 158 -35.68 -19.45 -6.21
CA GLY A 158 -34.31 -19.38 -5.69
C GLY A 158 -33.55 -18.14 -6.18
N SER A 159 -32.45 -17.81 -5.50
CA SER A 159 -31.65 -16.61 -5.79
C SER A 159 -31.06 -16.61 -7.20
N ARG A 160 -30.85 -17.79 -7.78
CA ARG A 160 -30.35 -18.01 -9.14
C ARG A 160 -31.37 -18.75 -10.01
N CYS A 161 -32.62 -18.88 -9.58
CA CYS A 161 -33.66 -19.62 -10.30
C CYS A 161 -33.30 -21.10 -10.52
N GLU A 162 -32.64 -21.70 -9.54
CA GLU A 162 -32.12 -23.07 -9.56
C GLU A 162 -33.15 -24.11 -9.09
N VAL A 163 -34.23 -23.69 -8.43
CA VAL A 163 -35.23 -24.58 -7.83
C VAL A 163 -36.50 -24.61 -8.70
N LYS A 164 -36.92 -25.80 -9.15
CA LYS A 164 -38.21 -25.98 -9.80
C LYS A 164 -39.34 -26.00 -8.77
N ILE A 165 -40.35 -25.16 -8.97
CA ILE A 165 -41.53 -25.08 -8.09
C ILE A 165 -42.26 -26.43 -8.13
N GLY A 166 -42.57 -26.98 -6.95
CA GLY A 166 -43.20 -28.30 -6.82
C GLY A 166 -42.22 -29.48 -6.87
N ALA A 167 -40.90 -29.24 -6.97
CA ALA A 167 -39.92 -30.28 -6.68
C ALA A 167 -40.06 -30.71 -5.22
N LYS A 168 -40.45 -31.97 -4.98
CA LYS A 168 -40.47 -32.52 -3.63
C LYS A 168 -39.03 -32.48 -3.10
N PRO A 169 -38.76 -31.87 -1.93
CA PRO A 169 -37.45 -31.99 -1.33
C PRO A 169 -37.15 -33.48 -1.17
N CYS A 170 -35.97 -33.92 -1.61
CA CYS A 170 -35.50 -35.26 -1.30
C CYS A 170 -35.61 -35.41 0.22
N LYS A 171 -36.43 -36.36 0.70
CA LYS A 171 -36.51 -36.65 2.13
C LYS A 171 -35.07 -36.84 2.60
N ALA A 172 -34.60 -35.98 3.51
CA ALA A 172 -33.36 -36.24 4.22
C ALA A 172 -33.48 -37.68 4.74
N ALA A 173 -32.55 -38.55 4.34
CA ALA A 173 -32.52 -39.90 4.86
C ALA A 173 -32.52 -39.79 6.39
N PRO A 174 -33.38 -40.55 7.10
CA PRO A 174 -33.41 -40.48 8.55
C PRO A 174 -31.99 -40.79 9.04
N VAL A 175 -31.40 -39.85 9.77
CA VAL A 175 -30.10 -40.07 10.43
C VAL A 175 -30.35 -41.15 11.47
N SER A 176 -30.08 -42.39 11.12
CA SER A 176 -30.08 -43.50 12.06
C SER A 176 -28.88 -43.29 12.98
N TYR A 177 -29.13 -42.70 14.16
CA TYR A 177 -28.19 -42.77 15.26
C TYR A 177 -28.02 -44.24 15.62
N PHE A 178 -26.92 -44.85 15.16
CA PHE A 178 -26.48 -46.13 15.70
C PHE A 178 -25.99 -45.85 17.13
N GLY A 179 -26.85 -46.17 18.11
CA GLY A 179 -26.44 -46.30 19.50
C GLY A 179 -25.53 -47.51 19.62
N ASN A 180 -24.25 -47.27 19.93
CA ASN A 180 -23.33 -48.33 20.34
C ASN A 180 -23.73 -48.79 21.75
N SER A 181 -24.02 -50.08 21.87
CA SER A 181 -24.09 -50.81 23.14
C SER A 181 -22.70 -51.22 23.58
#